data_AF-A0A7W5FTE1-F1
#
_entry.id   AF-A0A7W5FTE1-F1
#
_cell.length_a   1.000
_cell.length_b   1.000
_cell.length_c   1.000
_cell.angle_alpha   90.00
_cell.angle_beta   90.00
_cell.angle_gamma   90.00
#
_symmetry.space_group_name_H-M   'P 1'
#
loop_
_entity.id
_entity.type
_entity.pdbx_description
1 polymer ?
#
loop_
_entity_poly.entity_id
_entity_poly.type
_entity_poly.pdbx_seq_one_letter_code
_entity_poly.pdbx_strand_id
1 'polypeptide(L)' 'MKKMKLVLLAVSMGLGIGMSQSAFALPDPDWCLELMSSCRDGDPIACNLFRTYCHG' A
#
# COMPACT_ATOMS: atom_id res chain seq x y z
N MET A 1 8.76 -27.47 40.16
CA MET A 1 7.92 -27.37 38.94
C MET A 1 7.66 -25.90 38.55
N LYS A 2 8.70 -25.07 38.36
CA LYS A 2 8.58 -23.59 38.24
C LYS A 2 9.06 -23.02 36.90
N LYS A 3 9.41 -23.87 35.92
CA LYS A 3 10.06 -23.46 34.66
C LYS A 3 9.25 -23.73 33.39
N MET A 4 7.98 -24.10 33.50
CA MET A 4 7.13 -24.46 32.34
C MET A 4 6.15 -23.37 31.89
N LYS A 5 6.04 -22.23 32.59
CA LYS A 5 5.13 -21.14 32.20
C LYS A 5 5.73 -20.13 31.21
N LEU A 6 7.04 -20.18 30.94
CA LEU A 6 7.70 -19.16 30.14
C LEU A 6 7.72 -19.44 28.62
N VAL A 7 7.36 -20.65 28.19
CA VAL A 7 7.48 -21.06 26.77
C VAL A 7 6.21 -20.75 25.94
N LEU A 8 5.07 -20.50 26.61
CA LEU A 8 3.80 -20.16 25.94
C LEU A 8 3.68 -18.68 25.50
N LEU A 9 4.62 -17.83 25.88
CA LEU A 9 4.62 -16.39 25.52
C LEU A 9 5.43 -16.05 24.25
N ALA A 10 6.14 -17.02 23.68
CA ALA A 10 7.04 -16.79 22.54
C ALA A 10 6.59 -17.48 21.23
N VAL A 11 5.33 -17.94 21.17
CA VAL A 11 4.78 -18.63 19.98
C VAL A 11 3.39 -18.09 19.68
N SER A 12 3.31 -16.87 19.17
CA SER A 12 2.14 -16.39 18.39
C SER A 12 2.41 -15.05 17.69
N MET A 13 3.42 -14.28 18.11
CA MET A 13 3.96 -13.15 17.35
C MET A 13 5.01 -13.63 16.33
N GLY A 14 4.64 -14.61 15.50
CA GLY A 14 5.48 -15.14 14.42
C GLY A 14 4.74 -15.21 13.08
N LEU A 15 3.49 -14.73 13.01
CA LEU A 15 2.90 -14.30 11.76
C LEU A 15 3.53 -12.95 11.45
N GLY A 16 4.57 -13.00 10.64
CA GLY A 16 5.29 -11.85 10.10
C GLY A 16 4.30 -10.75 9.77
N ILE A 17 4.57 -9.60 10.38
CA ILE A 17 3.91 -8.33 10.10
C ILE A 17 3.82 -8.24 8.58
N GLY A 18 2.57 -8.26 8.10
CA GLY A 18 2.23 -8.15 6.70
C GLY A 18 3.01 -7.01 6.10
N MET A 19 3.48 -7.26 4.88
CA MET A 19 4.21 -6.33 4.01
C MET A 19 3.95 -4.90 4.44
N SER A 20 4.96 -4.27 5.02
CA SER A 20 4.98 -2.85 5.33
C SER A 20 4.39 -2.15 4.11
N GLN A 21 3.14 -1.70 4.23
CA GLN A 21 2.52 -0.88 3.20
C GLN A 21 3.38 0.38 3.17
N SER A 22 4.30 0.39 2.22
CA SER A 22 5.15 1.51 1.91
C SER A 22 4.23 2.70 1.75
N ALA A 23 4.18 3.58 2.74
CA ALA A 23 3.47 4.86 2.68
C ALA A 23 4.05 5.79 1.58
N PHE A 24 5.02 5.29 0.82
CA PHE A 24 5.65 5.88 -0.35
C PHE A 24 5.96 4.78 -1.38
N ALA A 25 4.99 3.93 -1.71
CA ALA A 25 5.08 3.26 -3.01
C ALA A 25 4.90 4.36 -4.06
N LEU A 26 5.91 4.55 -4.93
CA LEU A 26 5.74 5.36 -6.13
C LEU A 26 4.45 4.88 -6.82
N PRO A 27 3.59 5.80 -7.28
CA PRO A 27 2.37 5.42 -7.96
C PRO A 27 2.72 4.48 -9.10
N ASP A 28 2.00 3.37 -9.14
CA ASP A 28 2.24 2.35 -10.15
C ASP A 28 2.13 3.00 -11.55
N PRO A 29 3.09 2.78 -12.46
CA PRO A 29 3.07 3.42 -13.76
C PRO A 29 1.80 3.09 -14.56
N ASP A 30 1.23 1.89 -14.39
CA ASP A 30 -0.04 1.51 -15.03
C ASP A 30 -1.21 2.32 -14.45
N TRP A 31 -1.22 2.57 -13.14
CA TRP A 31 -2.24 3.41 -12.50
C TRP A 31 -2.23 4.85 -13.06
N CYS A 32 -1.05 5.40 -13.32
CA CYS A 32 -0.93 6.71 -13.93
C CYS A 32 -1.43 6.74 -15.39
N LEU A 33 -1.23 5.66 -16.16
CA LEU A 33 -1.76 5.53 -17.52
C LEU A 33 -3.29 5.45 -17.53
N GLU A 34 -3.89 4.71 -16.59
CA GLU A 34 -5.35 4.63 -16.43
C GLU A 34 -5.96 5.99 -16.07
N LEU A 35 -5.33 6.71 -15.15
CA LEU A 35 -5.75 8.06 -14.77
C LEU A 35 -5.61 9.05 -15.94
N MET A 36 -4.54 8.95 -16.73
CA MET A 36 -4.35 9.76 -17.94
C MET A 36 -5.45 9.49 -18.97
N SER A 37 -5.78 8.21 -19.23
CA SER A 37 -6.85 7.86 -20.17
C SER A 37 -8.20 8.38 -19.69
N SER A 38 -8.55 8.11 -18.43
CA SER A 38 -9.80 8.57 -17.83
C SER A 38 -9.90 10.11 -17.82
N CYS A 39 -8.79 10.80 -17.57
CA CYS A 39 -8.72 12.25 -17.69
C CYS A 39 -8.99 12.73 -19.13
N ARG A 40 -8.41 12.07 -20.13
CA ARG A 40 -8.64 12.39 -21.55
C ARG A 40 -10.09 12.13 -21.98
N ASP A 41 -10.75 11.15 -21.38
CA ASP A 41 -12.16 10.86 -21.58
C ASP A 41 -13.10 11.86 -20.88
N GLY A 42 -12.54 12.80 -20.11
CA GLY A 42 -13.27 13.92 -19.51
C GLY A 42 -13.61 13.73 -18.03
N ASP A 43 -13.05 12.72 -17.35
CA ASP A 43 -13.24 12.57 -15.91
C ASP A 43 -12.39 13.60 -15.12
N PRO A 44 -13.02 14.57 -14.43
CA PRO A 44 -12.30 15.64 -13.75
C PRO A 44 -11.57 15.16 -12.49
N ILE A 45 -12.03 14.07 -11.86
CA ILE A 45 -11.41 13.49 -10.68
C ILE A 45 -10.12 12.79 -11.08
N ALA A 46 -10.18 11.98 -12.15
CA ALA A 46 -9.01 11.30 -12.69
C ALA A 46 -7.93 12.30 -13.13
N CYS A 47 -8.30 13.42 -13.77
CA CYS A 47 -7.35 14.49 -14.10
C CYS A 47 -6.65 15.08 -12.87
N ASN A 48 -7.39 15.32 -11.79
CA ASN A 48 -6.84 15.88 -10.57
C ASN A 48 -5.87 14.89 -9.91
N LEU A 49 -6.27 13.62 -9.82
CA LEU A 49 -5.41 12.56 -9.29
C LEU A 49 -4.15 12.37 -10.14
N PHE A 50 -4.27 12.35 -11.47
CA PHE A 50 -3.13 12.26 -12.38
C PHE A 50 -2.12 13.40 -12.15
N ARG A 51 -2.58 14.64 -12.09
CA ARG A 51 -1.70 15.80 -11.83
C ARG A 51 -1.06 15.77 -10.45
N THR A 52 -1.81 15.34 -9.44
CA THR A 52 -1.36 15.35 -8.04
C THR A 52 -0.33 14.26 -7.77
N TYR A 53 -0.57 13.04 -8.25
CA TYR A 53 0.21 11.88 -7.89
C TYR A 53 1.21 11.47 -8.97
N CYS A 54 0.88 11.65 -10.25
CA CYS A 54 1.71 11.18 -11.37
C CYS A 54 2.63 12.26 -11.96
N HIS A 55 2.72 13.44 -11.34
CA HIS A 55 3.50 14.59 -11.81
C HIS A 55 3.24 14.95 -13.29
N GLY A 56 2.00 14.76 -13.74
CA GLY A 56 1.54 15.08 -15.10
C GLY A 56 1.36 16.57 -15.37
#